data_AF-A0A1F8GVQ5-F1
#
_entry.id   AF-A0A1F8GVQ5-F1
#
_cell.length_a   1.000
_cell.length_b   1.000
_cell.length_c   1.000
_cell.angle_alpha   90.00
_cell.angle_beta   90.00
_cell.angle_gamma   90.00
#
_symmetry.space_group_name_H-M   'P 1'
#
loop_
_entity.id
_entity.type
_entity.pdbx_description
1 polymer ?
#
loop_
_entity_poly.entity_id
_entity_poly.type
_entity_poly.pdbx_seq_one_letter_code
_entity_poly.pdbx_strand_id
1 'polypeptide(L)' 'MDKEKQPINSYRRNLLKLLLVGGGAFLVGKFASPFINFWNGDKVIDEKIFQNFKFVETGNALKVFDKEGSEIFVFEKDTF' A
#
# COMPACT_ATOMS: atom_id res chain seq x y z
N MET A 1 -13.40 -30.86 35.85
CA MET A 1 -12.59 -29.62 35.95
C MET A 1 -13.14 -28.65 34.92
N ASP A 2 -14.15 -27.87 35.31
CA ASP A 2 -14.68 -26.81 34.46
C ASP A 2 -13.67 -25.67 34.44
N LYS A 3 -13.13 -25.39 33.24
CA LYS A 3 -12.28 -24.22 33.03
C LYS A 3 -13.20 -22.99 33.08
N GLU A 4 -13.19 -22.33 34.24
CA GLU A 4 -13.84 -21.06 34.48
C GLU A 4 -13.46 -20.08 33.35
N LYS A 5 -14.38 -19.84 32.42
CA LYS A 5 -14.17 -18.88 31.34
C LYS A 5 -14.23 -17.50 31.95
N GLN A 6 -13.07 -16.93 32.27
CA GLN A 6 -13.00 -15.54 32.69
C GLN A 6 -13.67 -14.64 31.64
N PRO A 7 -14.50 -13.67 32.05
CA PRO A 7 -15.20 -12.81 31.11
C PRO A 7 -14.17 -12.04 30.29
N ILE A 8 -14.07 -12.39 29.00
CA ILE A 8 -13.17 -11.72 28.07
C ILE A 8 -13.56 -10.24 28.02
N ASN A 9 -12.68 -9.40 28.58
CA ASN A 9 -12.85 -7.96 28.65
C ASN A 9 -13.17 -7.40 27.26
N SER A 10 -14.38 -6.87 27.09
CA SER A 10 -14.91 -6.37 25.82
C SER A 10 -14.05 -5.24 25.23
N TYR A 11 -13.37 -4.45 26.07
CA TYR A 11 -12.46 -3.39 25.63
C TYR A 11 -11.24 -3.97 24.90
N ARG A 12 -10.62 -5.00 25.46
CA ARG A 12 -9.47 -5.69 24.84
C ARG A 12 -9.84 -6.33 23.50
N ARG A 13 -11.05 -6.89 23.40
CA ARG A 13 -11.57 -7.49 22.16
C ARG A 13 -11.79 -6.44 21.07
N ASN A 14 -12.28 -5.26 21.43
CA ASN A 14 -12.48 -4.15 20.47
C ASN A 14 -11.15 -3.56 19.99
N LEU A 15 -10.18 -3.40 20.89
CA LEU A 15 -8.83 -2.95 20.51
C LEU A 15 -8.15 -3.94 19.56
N LEU A 16 -8.28 -5.25 19.83
CA LEU A 16 -7.73 -6.28 18.94
C LEU A 16 -8.38 -6.25 17.55
N LYS A 17 -9.71 -6.07 17.49
CA LYS A 17 -10.43 -5.91 16.21
C LYS A 17 -9.95 -4.68 15.43
N LEU A 18 -9.76 -3.56 16.10
CA LEU A 18 -9.26 -2.33 15.46
C LEU A 18 -7.85 -2.52 14.91
N LEU A 19 -6.95 -3.16 15.66
CA LEU A 19 -5.61 -3.49 15.17
C LEU A 19 -5.64 -4.44 13.97
N LEU A 20 -6.55 -5.43 13.99
CA LEU A 20 -6.68 -6.41 12.91
C LEU A 20 -7.23 -5.77 11.63
N VAL A 21 -8.24 -4.89 11.77
CA VAL A 21 -8.81 -4.13 10.65
C VAL A 21 -7.80 -3.11 10.13
N GLY A 22 -7.14 -2.35 11.00
CA GLY A 22 -6.13 -1.35 10.62
C GLY A 22 -4.90 -1.98 9.99
N GLY A 23 -4.39 -3.07 10.56
CA GLY A 23 -3.29 -3.85 9.99
C GLY A 23 -3.66 -4.49 8.65
N GLY A 24 -4.87 -5.04 8.54
CA GLY A 24 -5.40 -5.58 7.29
C GLY A 24 -5.52 -4.51 6.20
N ALA A 25 -6.09 -3.35 6.51
CA ALA A 25 -6.21 -2.23 5.59
C ALA A 25 -4.85 -1.69 5.13
N PHE A 26 -3.85 -1.62 6.02
CA PHE A 26 -2.49 -1.21 5.68
C PHE A 26 -1.83 -2.16 4.68
N LEU A 27 -1.95 -3.48 4.90
CA LEU A 27 -1.43 -4.48 3.97
C LEU A 27 -2.16 -4.43 2.63
N VAL A 28 -3.50 -4.32 2.64
CA VAL A 28 -4.28 -4.17 1.41
C VAL A 28 -3.86 -2.93 0.63
N GLY A 29 -3.68 -1.78 1.27
CA GLY A 29 -3.19 -0.57 0.60
C GLY A 29 -1.82 -0.78 -0.06
N LYS A 30 -0.87 -1.41 0.66
CA LYS A 30 0.47 -1.71 0.13
C LYS A 30 0.44 -2.65 -1.07
N PHE A 31 -0.40 -3.69 -1.03
CA PHE A 31 -0.50 -4.66 -2.12
C PHE A 31 -1.45 -4.27 -3.24
N ALA A 32 -2.40 -3.35 -3.01
CA ALA A 32 -3.36 -2.89 -4.01
C ALA A 32 -2.78 -1.77 -4.90
N SER A 33 -1.80 -1.00 -4.43
CA SER A 33 -1.19 0.09 -5.21
C SER A 33 -0.70 -0.35 -6.61
N PRO A 34 0.00 -1.50 -6.77
CA PRO A 34 0.37 -2.03 -8.08
C PRO A 34 -0.83 -2.38 -8.97
N PHE A 35 -1.93 -2.87 -8.40
CA PHE A 35 -3.12 -3.26 -9.15
C PHE A 35 -3.96 -2.06 -9.60
N ILE A 36 -4.02 -1.00 -8.80
CA ILE A 36 -4.68 0.26 -9.18
C ILE A 36 -3.93 0.88 -10.37
N ASN A 37 -2.60 0.88 -10.32
CA ASN A 37 -1.76 1.33 -11.43
C ASN A 37 -1.95 0.49 -12.71
N PHE A 38 -2.17 -0.83 -12.58
CA PHE A 38 -2.45 -1.71 -13.72
C PHE A 38 -3.86 -1.50 -14.30
N TRP A 39 -4.86 -1.24 -13.46
CA TRP A 39 -6.25 -1.00 -13.90
C TRP A 39 -6.41 0.33 -14.64
N ASN A 40 -5.66 1.37 -14.25
CA ASN A 40 -5.70 2.69 -14.91
C ASN A 40 -5.05 2.71 -16.31
N GLY A 41 -4.53 1.59 -16.81
CA GLY A 41 -3.99 1.52 -18.17
C GLY A 41 -2.73 2.37 -18.38
N ASP A 42 -2.09 2.80 -17.30
CA ASP A 42 -0.81 3.52 -17.30
C ASP A 42 0.27 2.59 -17.86
N LYS A 43 0.46 2.64 -19.19
CA LYS A 43 1.60 1.98 -19.82
C LYS A 43 2.87 2.66 -19.34
N VAL A 44 3.80 1.88 -18.82
CA VAL A 44 5.16 2.34 -18.54
C VAL A 44 5.81 2.70 -19.87
N ILE A 45 6.12 3.98 -20.02
CA ILE A 45 6.77 4.55 -21.20
C ILE A 45 8.28 4.41 -21.07
N ASP A 46 8.81 4.72 -19.89
CA ASP A 46 10.24 4.61 -19.59
C ASP A 46 10.44 4.15 -18.14
N GLU A 47 11.51 3.40 -17.91
CA GLU A 47 11.91 2.93 -16.59
C GLU A 47 13.42 3.14 -16.40
N LYS A 48 13.78 3.94 -15.39
CA LYS A 48 15.17 4.14 -14.98
C LYS A 48 15.41 3.61 -13.59
N ILE A 49 16.24 2.57 -13.51
CA ILE A 49 16.62 1.92 -12.26
C ILE A 49 17.97 2.49 -11.80
N PHE A 50 17.97 3.08 -10.62
CA PHE A 50 19.17 3.48 -9.88
C PHE A 50 19.37 2.52 -8.69
N GLN A 51 20.55 2.58 -8.07
CA GLN A 51 20.95 1.66 -7.02
C GLN A 51 20.02 1.69 -5.79
N ASN A 52 19.43 2.87 -5.51
CA ASN A 52 18.53 3.10 -4.37
C ASN A 52 17.12 3.55 -4.79
N PHE A 53 16.90 3.89 -6.06
CA PHE A 53 15.64 4.48 -6.50
C PHE A 53 15.26 3.92 -7.87
N LYS A 54 13.97 3.80 -8.14
CA LYS A 54 13.44 3.44 -9.45
C LYS A 54 12.49 4.53 -9.91
N PHE A 55 12.74 5.09 -11.08
CA PHE A 55 11.85 6.04 -11.73
C PHE A 55 11.05 5.29 -12.78
N VAL A 56 9.73 5.45 -12.74
CA VAL A 56 8.79 4.87 -13.70
C VAL A 56 8.00 6.00 -14.30
N GLU A 57 8.19 6.23 -15.59
CA GLU A 57 7.43 7.19 -16.34
C GLU A 57 6.24 6.49 -17.00
N THR A 58 5.03 6.97 -16.74
CA THR A 58 3.80 6.56 -17.40
C THR A 58 3.30 7.69 -18.30
N GLY A 59 2.25 7.41 -19.08
CA GLY A 59 1.60 8.43 -19.92
C GLY A 59 1.15 9.65 -19.13
N ASN A 60 0.69 9.45 -17.91
CA ASN A 60 0.04 10.49 -17.11
C ASN A 60 0.84 10.91 -15.88
N ALA A 61 1.91 10.19 -15.51
CA ALA A 61 2.65 10.49 -14.30
C ALA A 61 4.13 10.06 -14.37
N LEU A 62 4.96 10.69 -13.56
CA LEU A 62 6.29 10.20 -13.22
C LEU A 62 6.27 9.73 -11.77
N LYS A 63 6.53 8.45 -11.55
CA LYS A 63 6.51 7.80 -10.23
C LYS A 63 7.93 7.47 -9.80
N VAL A 64 8.25 7.75 -8.55
CA VAL A 64 9.56 7.47 -7.94
C VAL A 64 9.36 6.44 -6.83
N PHE A 65 10.10 5.35 -6.91
CA PHE A 65 10.08 4.26 -5.95
C PHE A 65 11.45 4.14 -5.26
N ASP A 66 11.44 3.67 -4.03
CA ASP A 66 12.63 3.21 -3.31
C ASP A 66 13.04 1.82 -3.82
N LYS A 67 14.24 1.37 -3.45
CA LYS A 67 14.77 0.04 -3.74
C LYS A 67 13.84 -1.10 -3.33
N GLU A 68 13.06 -0.91 -2.27
CA GLU A 68 12.08 -1.89 -1.77
C GLU A 68 10.76 -1.88 -2.54
N GLY A 69 10.61 -1.02 -3.55
CA GLY A 69 9.38 -0.86 -4.32
C GLY A 69 8.32 0.01 -3.63
N SER A 70 8.69 0.68 -2.54
CA SER A 70 7.83 1.67 -1.87
C SER A 70 7.77 2.95 -2.71
N GLU A 71 6.58 3.43 -3.01
CA GLU A 71 6.38 4.68 -3.74
C GLU A 71 6.75 5.88 -2.83
N ILE A 72 7.68 6.71 -3.30
CA ILE A 72 8.17 7.90 -2.58
C ILE A 72 7.43 9.14 -3.07
N PHE A 73 7.35 9.31 -4.40
CA PHE A 73 6.74 10.48 -5.03
C PHE A 73 5.97 10.09 -6.28
N VAL A 74 4.87 10.80 -6.54
CA VAL A 74 4.13 10.76 -7.80
C VAL A 74 3.97 12.18 -8.30
N PHE A 75 4.43 12.43 -9.52
CA PHE A 75 4.23 13.67 -10.22
C PHE A 75 3.24 13.41 -11.35
N GLU A 76 2.01 13.89 -11.20
CA GLU A 76 1.02 13.85 -12.27
C GLU A 76 1.40 14.87 -13.34
N LYS A 77 1.32 14.46 -14.61
CA LYS A 77 1.51 15.35 -15.74
C LYS A 77 0.19 16.09 -15.97
N ASP A 78 0.17 17.38 -15.67
CA ASP A 78 -0.97 18.23 -16.01
C ASP A 78 -1.20 18.18 -17.53
N THR A 79 -2.41 17.75 -17.91
CA THR A 79 -2.84 17.76 -19.30
C THR A 79 -3.50 19.10 -19.57
N PHE A 80 -2.87 19.96 -20.38
CA PHE A 80 -3.46 21.20 -20.90
C PHE A 80 -4.37 20.93 -22.09
#